data_AF-A0A800JB60-F1
#
_entry.id   AF-A0A800JB60-F1
#
_cell.length_a   1.000
_cell.length_b   1.000
_cell.length_c   1.000
_cell.angle_alpha   90.00
_cell.angle_beta   90.00
_cell.angle_gamma   90.00
#
_symmetry.space_group_name_H-M   'P 1'
#
loop_
_entity.id
_entity.type
_entity.pdbx_description
1 polymer ?
#
loop_
_entity_poly.entity_id
_entity_poly.type
_entity_poly.pdbx_seq_one_letter_code
_entity_poly.pdbx_strand_id
1 'polypeptide(L)'
;GERMSLKYTRSIIDAILDGSLKNTPSVNNELFGFEVPTECPNVPDEIMQPRRTWSDANAYDQAALKLANMFKENFKQFEEGSSQEIIQAGPNVS
;
A
#
# COMPACT_ATOMS: atom_id res chain seq x y z
N GLY A 1 -2.66 16.66 -2.60
CA GLY A 1 -1.97 15.98 -1.49
C GLY A 1 -0.66 16.68 -1.21
N GLU A 2 -0.03 16.34 -0.09
CA GLU A 2 1.28 16.84 0.32
C GLU A 2 2.30 15.68 0.40
N ARG A 3 3.58 16.02 0.53
CA ARG A 3 4.62 15.02 0.73
C ARG A 3 4.46 14.39 2.12
N MET A 4 4.54 13.06 2.20
CA MET A 4 4.53 12.35 3.48
C MET A 4 5.60 12.91 4.42
N SER A 5 5.20 13.24 5.65
CA SER A 5 6.11 13.77 6.66
C SER A 5 7.23 12.77 6.97
N LEU A 6 8.47 13.24 6.91
CA LEU A 6 9.64 12.43 7.24
C LEU A 6 9.59 11.89 8.68
N LYS A 7 8.94 12.63 9.60
CA LYS A 7 8.72 12.18 10.97
C LYS A 7 7.90 10.89 10.98
N TYR A 8 6.81 10.82 10.21
CA TYR A 8 5.95 9.63 10.16
C TYR A 8 6.65 8.44 9.52
N THR A 9 7.39 8.66 8.42
CA THR A 9 8.19 7.58 7.82
C THR A 9 9.22 7.01 8.80
N ARG A 10 9.89 7.86 9.58
CA ARG A 10 10.82 7.40 10.63
C ARG A 10 10.12 6.62 11.73
N SER A 11 8.98 7.09 12.23
CA SER A 11 8.18 6.35 13.22
C SER A 11 7.75 4.97 12.72
N ILE A 12 7.37 4.85 11.45
CA ILE A 12 7.01 3.56 10.84
C ILE A 12 8.23 2.62 10.81
N ILE A 13 9.40 3.13 10.41
CA ILE A 13 10.63 2.33 10.40
C ILE A 13 11.01 1.88 11.81
N ASP A 14 10.96 2.78 12.80
CA ASP A 14 11.25 2.44 14.20
C ASP A 14 10.30 1.34 14.71
N ALA A 15 9.01 1.43 14.39
CA ALA A 15 7.99 0.45 14.76
C ALA A 15 8.13 -0.90 14.03
N ILE A 16 8.73 -0.91 12.83
CA ILE A 16 9.14 -2.15 12.15
C ILE A 16 10.31 -2.79 12.91
N LEU A 17 11.31 -1.98 13.28
CA LEU A 17 12.56 -2.46 13.88
C LEU A 17 12.39 -2.94 15.33
N ASP A 18 11.53 -2.29 16.10
CA ASP A 18 11.23 -2.67 17.50
C ASP A 18 10.15 -3.77 17.61
N GLY A 19 9.51 -4.12 16.49
CA GLY A 19 8.51 -5.17 16.39
C GLY A 19 7.09 -4.73 16.79
N SER A 20 6.86 -3.45 17.10
CA SER A 20 5.54 -2.93 17.47
C SER A 20 4.48 -3.18 16.41
N LEU A 21 4.87 -3.14 15.12
CA LEU A 21 3.94 -3.38 14.01
C LEU A 21 3.58 -4.86 13.77
N LYS A 22 4.27 -5.80 14.42
CA LYS A 22 4.12 -7.24 14.14
C LYS A 22 2.71 -7.78 14.44
N ASN A 23 2.06 -7.24 15.47
CA ASN A 23 0.75 -7.72 15.94
C ASN A 23 -0.33 -6.64 15.83
N THR A 24 -0.05 -5.59 15.07
CA THR A 24 -0.98 -4.49 14.86
C THR A 24 -2.14 -4.93 13.97
N PRO A 25 -3.39 -4.47 14.22
CA PRO A 25 -4.50 -4.74 13.33
C PRO A 25 -4.17 -4.30 11.90
N SER A 26 -4.51 -5.14 10.93
CA SER A 26 -4.29 -4.88 9.51
C SER A 26 -5.59 -5.01 8.73
N VAL A 27 -5.63 -4.38 7.57
CA VAL A 27 -6.67 -4.57 6.56
C VAL A 27 -6.03 -5.03 5.26
N ASN A 28 -6.69 -5.96 4.56
CA ASN A 28 -6.26 -6.35 3.24
C ASN A 28 -6.58 -5.25 2.23
N ASN A 29 -5.59 -4.89 1.41
CA ASN A 29 -5.82 -4.06 0.26
C ASN A 29 -6.31 -4.93 -0.90
N GLU A 30 -7.59 -4.87 -1.23
CA GLU A 30 -8.20 -5.72 -2.28
C GLU A 30 -7.56 -5.54 -3.67
N LEU A 31 -7.05 -4.34 -3.98
CA LEU A 31 -6.49 -4.04 -5.29
C LEU A 31 -5.04 -4.53 -5.43
N PHE A 32 -4.24 -4.41 -4.38
CA PHE A 32 -2.81 -4.75 -4.42
C PHE A 32 -2.45 -6.04 -3.67
N GLY A 33 -3.37 -6.63 -2.92
CA GLY A 33 -3.22 -7.92 -2.25
C GLY A 33 -2.34 -7.94 -1.00
N PHE A 34 -1.82 -6.80 -0.54
CA PHE A 34 -1.01 -6.72 0.68
C PHE A 34 -1.82 -6.31 1.92
N GLU A 35 -1.36 -6.74 3.09
CA GLU A 35 -1.87 -6.31 4.38
C GLU A 35 -1.32 -4.94 4.77
N VAL A 36 -2.20 -4.02 5.16
CA VAL A 36 -1.85 -2.66 5.60
C VAL A 36 -2.17 -2.53 7.09
N PRO A 37 -1.17 -2.29 7.97
CA PRO A 37 -1.43 -1.97 9.36
C PRO A 37 -2.33 -0.73 9.48
N THR A 38 -3.32 -0.75 10.36
CA THR A 38 -4.28 0.36 10.49
C THR A 38 -3.84 1.44 11.47
N GLU A 39 -2.84 1.13 12.30
CA GLU A 39 -2.29 2.01 13.33
C GLU A 39 -0.76 1.87 13.37
N CYS A 40 -0.07 2.90 13.87
CA CYS A 40 1.37 2.84 14.12
C CYS A 40 1.70 3.86 15.21
N PRO A 41 2.53 3.51 16.22
CA PRO A 41 2.92 4.47 17.24
C PRO A 41 3.47 5.77 16.63
N ASN A 42 3.02 6.91 17.15
CA ASN A 42 3.43 8.26 16.70
C ASN A 42 3.08 8.61 15.25
N VAL A 43 2.13 7.90 14.63
CA VAL A 43 1.58 8.20 13.30
C VAL A 43 0.06 8.28 13.41
N PRO A 44 -0.59 9.32 12.87
CA PRO A 44 -2.05 9.37 12.84
C PRO A 44 -2.64 8.23 11.99
N ASP A 45 -3.67 7.54 12.49
CA ASP A 45 -4.28 6.37 11.82
C ASP A 45 -4.80 6.68 10.40
N GLU A 46 -5.21 7.92 10.14
CA GLU A 46 -5.63 8.37 8.81
C GLU A 46 -4.50 8.27 7.78
N ILE A 47 -3.24 8.46 8.19
CA ILE A 47 -2.06 8.36 7.33
C ILE A 47 -1.78 6.89 6.97
N MET A 48 -2.11 5.96 7.87
CA MET A 48 -1.99 4.52 7.63
C MET A 48 -3.01 4.02 6.60
N GLN A 49 -4.05 4.80 6.31
CA GLN A 49 -5.10 4.48 5.36
C GLN A 49 -5.19 5.57 4.27
N PRO A 50 -4.38 5.50 3.20
CA PRO A 50 -4.24 6.58 2.22
C PRO A 50 -5.57 7.08 1.63
N ARG A 51 -6.55 6.19 1.45
CA ARG A 51 -7.90 6.54 0.99
C ARG A 51 -8.58 7.59 1.87
N ARG A 52 -8.30 7.61 3.17
CA ARG A 52 -8.86 8.56 4.16
C ARG A 52 -8.17 9.93 4.13
N THR A 53 -7.02 10.05 3.46
CA THR A 53 -6.29 11.32 3.31
C THR A 53 -6.73 12.12 2.09
N TRP A 54 -7.55 11.53 1.22
CA TRP A 54 -8.10 12.18 0.05
C TRP A 54 -9.44 12.83 0.40
N SER A 55 -9.66 14.04 -0.11
CA SER A 55 -10.94 14.74 0.05
C SER A 55 -12.09 14.05 -0.69
N ASP A 56 -11.77 13.31 -1.75
CA ASP A 56 -12.70 12.50 -2.53
C ASP A 56 -12.18 11.06 -2.61
N ALA A 57 -12.92 10.17 -1.96
CA ALA A 57 -12.65 8.74 -1.93
C ALA A 57 -12.76 8.08 -3.31
N ASN A 58 -13.68 8.53 -4.17
CA ASN A 58 -13.81 8.00 -5.52
C ASN A 58 -12.61 8.41 -6.38
N ALA A 59 -12.12 9.64 -6.22
CA ALA A 59 -10.91 10.10 -6.91
C ALA A 59 -9.68 9.27 -6.51
N TYR A 60 -9.57 8.89 -5.24
CA TYR A 60 -8.56 7.95 -4.77
C TYR A 60 -8.69 6.59 -5.47
N ASP A 61 -9.91 6.01 -5.48
CA ASP A 61 -10.14 4.68 -6.06
C ASP A 61 -9.77 4.65 -7.55
N GLN A 62 -10.10 5.71 -8.31
CA GLN A 62 -9.70 5.85 -9.71
C GLN A 62 -8.18 5.98 -9.89
N ALA A 63 -7.51 6.74 -9.02
CA ALA A 63 -6.05 6.89 -9.06
C ALA A 63 -5.33 5.58 -8.70
N ALA A 64 -5.84 4.85 -7.70
CA ALA A 64 -5.33 3.54 -7.30
C ALA A 64 -5.49 2.53 -8.45
N LEU A 65 -6.66 2.47 -9.09
CA LEU A 65 -6.91 1.60 -10.24
C LEU A 65 -6.00 1.92 -11.42
N LYS A 66 -5.78 3.21 -11.71
CA LYS A 66 -4.83 3.63 -12.74
C LYS A 66 -3.41 3.15 -12.42
N LEU A 67 -2.96 3.31 -11.18
CA LEU A 67 -1.64 2.87 -10.74
C LEU A 67 -1.49 1.34 -10.86
N ALA A 68 -2.49 0.58 -10.44
CA ALA A 68 -2.50 -0.87 -10.55
C ALA A 68 -2.37 -1.35 -12.02
N ASN A 69 -3.10 -0.70 -12.94
CA ASN A 69 -2.95 -0.96 -14.37
C ASN A 69 -1.54 -0.63 -14.88
N MET A 70 -0.93 0.49 -14.43
CA MET A 70 0.44 0.83 -14.81
C MET A 70 1.45 -0.22 -14.32
N PHE A 71 1.27 -0.77 -13.12
CA PHE A 71 2.10 -1.88 -12.63
C PHE A 71 1.96 -3.13 -13.51
N LYS A 72 0.72 -3.53 -13.84
CA LYS A 72 0.45 -4.69 -14.70
C LYS A 72 1.06 -4.51 -16.09
N GLU A 73 0.86 -3.36 -16.72
CA GLU A 73 1.43 -3.06 -18.04
C GLU A 73 2.97 -3.06 -18.02
N ASN A 74 3.58 -2.45 -17.00
CA ASN A 74 5.03 -2.46 -16.86
C ASN A 74 5.59 -3.87 -16.59
N PHE A 75 4.83 -4.73 -15.90
CA PHE A 75 5.28 -6.07 -15.54
C PHE A 75 5.31 -7.05 -16.71
N LYS A 76 4.55 -6.81 -17.80
CA LYS A 76 4.54 -7.66 -19.01
C LYS A 76 5.92 -8.01 -19.55
N GLN A 77 6.88 -7.08 -19.47
CA GLN A 77 8.26 -7.31 -19.95
C GLN A 77 9.04 -8.34 -19.10
N PHE A 78 8.55 -8.67 -17.91
CA PHE A 78 9.18 -9.60 -16.97
C PHE A 78 8.38 -10.90 -16.80
N GLU A 79 7.19 -11.03 -17.40
CA GLU A 79 6.28 -12.17 -17.21
C GLU A 79 6.95 -13.51 -17.58
N GLU A 80 7.64 -13.58 -18.71
CA GLU A 80 8.28 -14.82 -19.19
C GLU A 80 9.40 -15.31 -18.25
N GLY A 81 10.08 -14.39 -17.56
CA GLY A 81 11.17 -14.69 -16.63
C GLY A 81 10.73 -14.87 -15.17
N SER A 82 9.43 -14.75 -14.88
CA SER A 82 8.91 -14.74 -13.52
C SER A 82 8.22 -16.06 -13.15
N SER A 83 8.31 -16.44 -11.88
CA SER A 83 7.58 -17.60 -11.38
C SER A 83 6.07 -17.30 -11.30
N GLN A 84 5.25 -18.35 -11.23
CA GLN A 84 3.80 -18.20 -11.12
C GLN A 84 3.40 -17.43 -9.86
N GLU A 85 4.12 -17.62 -8.77
CA GLU A 85 3.90 -16.91 -7.51
C GLU A 85 4.10 -15.40 -7.68
N ILE A 86 5.12 -14.97 -8.43
CA ILE A 86 5.38 -13.55 -8.70
C ILE A 86 4.29 -12.96 -9.61
N ILE A 87 3.89 -13.70 -10.65
CA ILE A 87 2.82 -13.25 -11.57
C ILE A 87 1.50 -13.08 -10.81
N GLN A 88 1.18 -14.00 -9.89
CA GLN A 88 -0.05 -13.98 -9.10
C GLN A 88 -0.05 -12.96 -7.97
N ALA A 89 1.13 -12.48 -7.52
CA ALA A 89 1.25 -11.44 -6.51
C ALA A 89 0.99 -10.01 -7.05
N GLY A 90 0.75 -9.86 -8.36
CA GLY A 90 0.44 -8.57 -8.97
C GLY A 90 -0.92 -8.00 -8.56
N PRO A 91 -1.19 -6.72 -8.90
CA PRO A 91 -2.48 -6.09 -8.58
C PRO A 91 -3.68 -6.78 -9.25
N ASN A 92 -4.78 -6.91 -8.52
CA ASN A 92 -6.05 -7.46 -8.99
C ASN A 92 -6.88 -6.38 -9.72
N VAL A 93 -6.46 -6.08 -10.94
CA VAL A 93 -7.25 -5.28 -11.90
C VAL A 93 -8.22 -6.20 -12.64
N SER A 94 -9.48 -6.19 -12.18
CA SER A 94 -10.62 -6.81 -12.88
C SER A 94 -11.17 -5.92 -13.98
#